data_AF-A0A415ZCJ8-F1
#
_entry.id   AF-A0A415ZCJ8-F1
#
_cell.length_a   1.000
_cell.length_b   1.000
_cell.length_c   1.000
_cell.angle_alpha   90.00
_cell.angle_beta   90.00
_cell.angle_gamma   90.00
#
_symmetry.space_group_name_H-M   'P 1'
#
loop_
_entity.id
_entity.type
_entity.pdbx_description
1 polymer ?
#
loop_
_entity_poly.entity_id
_entity_poly.type
_entity_poly.pdbx_seq_one_letter_code
_entity_poly.pdbx_strand_id
1 'polypeptide(L)'
;KHTITELDRSKIEEQKKAVRSGYDMDIIPSDLATYGKDAKALLKELQSQNERMFLLTFLVMNTGETEQELETNVFQASSIAQKYNCNLRRLDFQQEQGLMSCLPLAQNLIEIQRSMTTSSTAIFVPFTTQELFQTGKEALYYGLNALSNNLIMVDRKKLKNPNGLILGTPGSGKSFSAKREIANAF
;
A
#
# COMPACT_ATOMS: atom_id res chain seq x y z
N LYS A 1 8.20 -24.94 6.76
CA LYS A 1 7.76 -26.34 6.96
C LYS A 1 7.50 -26.65 8.43
N HIS A 2 8.36 -26.26 9.37
CA HIS A 2 8.19 -26.52 10.81
C HIS A 2 6.90 -25.95 11.43
N THR A 3 6.52 -24.71 11.09
CA THR A 3 5.37 -24.03 11.71
C THR A 3 4.00 -24.66 11.42
N ILE A 4 3.78 -25.25 10.25
CA ILE A 4 2.49 -25.88 9.92
C ILE A 4 2.39 -27.26 10.58
N THR A 5 3.50 -28.00 10.61
CA THR A 5 3.56 -29.28 11.34
C THR A 5 3.35 -29.06 12.85
N GLU A 6 3.84 -27.95 13.40
CA GLU A 6 3.56 -27.53 14.77
C GLU A 6 2.08 -27.17 14.97
N LEU A 7 1.46 -26.44 14.04
CA LEU A 7 0.02 -26.14 14.09
C LEU A 7 -0.84 -27.41 14.04
N ASP A 8 -0.53 -28.34 13.13
CA ASP A 8 -1.24 -29.62 13.05
C ASP A 8 -1.00 -30.45 14.33
N ARG A 9 0.20 -30.38 14.93
CA ARG A 9 0.48 -31.02 16.23
C ARG A 9 -0.33 -30.41 17.37
N SER A 10 -0.38 -29.08 17.47
CA SER A 10 -1.19 -28.38 18.49
C SER A 10 -2.67 -28.69 18.32
N LYS A 11 -3.16 -28.78 17.07
CA LYS A 11 -4.54 -29.22 16.79
C LYS A 11 -4.80 -30.63 17.32
N ILE A 12 -3.88 -31.57 17.08
CA ILE A 12 -3.98 -32.96 17.57
C ILE A 12 -3.91 -33.02 19.10
N GLU A 13 -3.07 -32.22 19.75
CA GLU A 13 -2.95 -32.16 21.21
C GLU A 13 -4.23 -31.64 21.86
N GLU A 14 -4.84 -30.58 21.32
CA GLU A 14 -6.13 -30.07 21.79
C GLU A 14 -7.28 -31.06 21.57
N GLN A 15 -7.33 -31.72 20.40
CA GLN A 15 -8.32 -32.77 20.13
C GLN A 15 -8.18 -33.95 21.12
N LYS A 16 -6.94 -34.38 21.42
CA LYS A 16 -6.69 -35.43 22.43
C LYS A 16 -7.13 -35.00 23.83
N LYS A 17 -6.94 -33.73 24.18
CA LYS A 17 -7.38 -33.17 25.46
C LYS A 17 -8.90 -33.11 25.55
N ALA A 18 -9.59 -32.69 24.49
CA ALA A 18 -11.05 -32.69 24.40
C ALA A 18 -11.63 -34.09 24.64
N VAL A 19 -11.07 -35.13 24.00
CA VAL A 19 -11.46 -36.53 24.22
C VAL A 19 -11.27 -36.96 25.68
N ARG A 20 -10.13 -36.63 26.29
CA ARG A 20 -9.84 -36.98 27.70
C ARG A 20 -10.79 -36.27 28.67
N SER A 21 -11.22 -35.06 28.34
CA SER A 21 -12.13 -34.25 29.15
C SER A 21 -13.61 -34.48 28.85
N GLY A 22 -13.95 -35.36 27.89
CA GLY A 22 -15.35 -35.67 27.53
C GLY A 22 -16.07 -34.58 26.73
N TYR A 23 -15.33 -33.63 26.15
CA TYR A 23 -15.85 -32.63 25.22
C TYR A 23 -15.84 -33.16 23.79
N ASP A 24 -16.65 -32.55 22.92
CA ASP A 24 -16.63 -32.83 21.47
C ASP A 24 -15.27 -32.46 20.87
N MET A 25 -14.73 -33.35 20.02
CA MET A 25 -13.45 -33.18 19.32
C MET A 25 -13.45 -32.00 18.35
N ASP A 26 -14.62 -31.57 17.91
CA ASP A 26 -14.78 -30.45 17.01
C ASP A 26 -14.70 -29.09 17.74
N ILE A 27 -14.70 -29.08 19.07
CA ILE A 27 -14.50 -27.87 19.88
C ILE A 27 -13.00 -27.56 19.95
N ILE A 28 -12.51 -26.95 18.88
CA ILE A 28 -11.16 -26.41 18.77
C ILE A 28 -11.24 -24.89 19.03
N PRO A 29 -10.28 -24.28 19.75
CA PRO A 29 -10.23 -22.84 19.90
C PRO A 29 -10.35 -22.15 18.54
N SER A 30 -11.30 -21.21 18.43
CA SER A 30 -11.60 -20.49 17.17
C SER A 30 -10.36 -19.89 16.53
N ASP A 31 -9.43 -19.40 17.35
CA ASP A 31 -8.15 -18.85 16.92
C ASP A 31 -7.30 -19.91 16.19
N LEU A 32 -7.12 -21.08 16.79
CA LEU A 32 -6.29 -22.16 16.23
C LEU A 32 -6.86 -22.70 14.91
N ALA A 33 -8.19 -22.76 14.80
CA ALA A 33 -8.87 -23.12 13.56
C ALA A 33 -8.66 -22.07 12.46
N THR A 34 -8.78 -20.78 12.79
CA THR A 34 -8.63 -19.66 11.86
C THR A 34 -7.18 -19.54 11.38
N TYR A 35 -6.22 -19.50 12.30
CA TYR A 35 -4.78 -19.47 11.97
C TYR A 35 -4.36 -20.66 11.11
N GLY A 36 -4.86 -21.87 11.42
CA GLY A 36 -4.58 -23.07 10.65
C GLY A 36 -5.13 -23.00 9.21
N LYS A 37 -6.31 -22.40 9.03
CA LYS A 37 -6.91 -22.21 7.71
C LYS A 37 -6.13 -21.19 6.89
N ASP A 38 -5.78 -20.05 7.48
CA ASP A 38 -5.06 -18.97 6.79
C ASP A 38 -3.63 -19.40 6.42
N ALA A 39 -2.93 -20.11 7.32
CA ALA A 39 -1.61 -20.66 7.03
C ALA A 39 -1.64 -21.67 5.86
N LYS A 40 -2.69 -22.50 5.77
CA LYS A 40 -2.87 -23.44 4.65
C LYS A 40 -3.24 -22.71 3.35
N ALA A 41 -4.04 -21.65 3.43
CA ALA A 41 -4.36 -20.80 2.28
C ALA A 41 -3.10 -20.12 1.71
N LEU A 42 -2.30 -19.47 2.58
CA LEU A 42 -1.02 -18.86 2.20
C LEU A 42 -0.07 -19.88 1.57
N LEU A 43 0.06 -21.07 2.17
CA LEU A 43 0.91 -22.13 1.61
C LEU A 43 0.42 -22.57 0.22
N LYS A 44 -0.91 -22.67 0.04
CA LYS A 44 -1.49 -23.01 -1.25
C LYS A 44 -1.19 -21.92 -2.28
N GLU A 45 -1.29 -20.64 -1.94
CA GLU A 45 -0.92 -19.52 -2.83
C GLU A 45 0.54 -19.63 -3.26
N LEU A 46 1.47 -19.82 -2.31
CA LEU A 46 2.89 -19.98 -2.59
C LEU A 46 3.21 -21.19 -3.47
N GLN A 47 2.51 -22.32 -3.27
CA GLN A 47 2.76 -23.53 -4.05
C GLN A 47 2.08 -23.54 -5.43
N SER A 48 0.86 -23.02 -5.52
CA SER A 48 0.02 -23.16 -6.72
C SER A 48 0.03 -21.94 -7.63
N GLN A 49 0.30 -20.74 -7.11
CA GLN A 49 0.26 -19.48 -7.86
C GLN A 49 1.66 -18.95 -8.20
N ASN A 50 2.71 -19.76 -8.03
CA ASN A 50 4.10 -19.36 -8.26
C ASN A 50 4.51 -18.08 -7.50
N GLU A 51 3.90 -17.84 -6.34
CA GLU A 51 4.27 -16.74 -5.47
C GLU A 51 5.51 -17.09 -4.63
N ARG A 52 6.33 -16.08 -4.37
CA ARG A 52 7.44 -16.11 -3.41
C ARG A 52 7.12 -15.26 -2.20
N MET A 53 7.66 -15.67 -1.06
CA MET A 53 7.68 -14.87 0.17
C MET A 53 8.88 -13.91 0.16
N PHE A 54 8.62 -12.65 0.48
CA PHE A 54 9.61 -11.60 0.65
C PHE A 54 9.57 -11.07 2.07
N LEU A 55 10.74 -10.71 2.61
CA LEU A 55 10.87 -9.92 3.82
C LEU A 55 11.09 -8.48 3.39
N LEU A 56 10.24 -7.56 3.84
CA LEU A 56 10.35 -6.14 3.57
C LEU A 56 10.34 -5.32 4.86
N THR A 57 10.92 -4.14 4.77
CA THR A 57 10.77 -3.08 5.76
C THR A 57 10.03 -1.94 5.07
N PHE A 58 8.91 -1.50 5.66
CA PHE A 58 8.12 -0.38 5.15
C PHE A 58 8.37 0.84 6.02
N LEU A 59 8.87 1.92 5.42
CA LEU A 59 9.19 3.15 6.10
C LEU A 59 8.35 4.30 5.52
N VAL A 60 7.85 5.15 6.39
CA VAL A 60 7.18 6.40 6.02
C VAL A 60 8.04 7.54 6.53
N MET A 61 8.62 8.30 5.61
CA MET A 61 9.45 9.46 5.95
C MET A 61 8.57 10.71 5.96
N ASN A 62 8.33 11.25 7.15
CA ASN A 62 7.68 12.55 7.33
C ASN A 62 8.74 13.65 7.44
N THR A 63 8.47 14.79 6.81
CA THR A 63 9.30 16.00 6.87
C THR A 63 8.43 17.19 7.26
N GLY A 64 9.04 18.27 7.74
CA GLY A 64 8.38 19.52 8.10
C GLY A 64 9.43 20.63 8.26
N GLU A 65 9.07 21.88 7.97
CA GLU A 65 9.96 23.03 8.11
C GLU A 65 10.13 23.46 9.57
N THR A 66 9.15 23.11 10.42
CA THR A 66 9.17 23.33 11.86
C THR A 66 8.89 22.03 12.62
N GLU A 67 9.29 21.98 13.89
CA GLU A 67 8.99 20.84 14.77
C GLU A 67 7.48 20.61 14.91
N GLN A 68 6.70 21.68 15.07
CA GLN A 68 5.23 21.61 15.17
C GLN A 68 4.58 21.05 13.90
N GLU A 69 5.07 21.44 12.72
CA GLU A 69 4.61 20.90 11.45
C GLU A 69 4.97 19.41 11.32
N LEU A 70 6.20 19.03 11.68
CA LEU A 70 6.64 17.63 11.66
C LEU A 70 5.77 16.75 12.57
N GLU A 71 5.50 17.18 13.80
CA GLU A 71 4.62 16.44 14.72
C GLU A 71 3.20 16.31 14.17
N THR A 72 2.68 17.37 13.56
CA THR A 72 1.37 17.35 12.90
C THR A 72 1.34 16.33 11.76
N ASN A 73 2.38 16.32 10.91
CA ASN A 73 2.50 15.40 9.77
C ASN A 73 2.60 13.94 10.23
N VAL A 74 3.37 13.66 11.29
CA VAL A 74 3.47 12.33 11.89
C VAL A 74 2.12 11.88 12.47
N PHE A 75 1.41 12.75 13.18
CA PHE A 75 0.09 12.45 13.74
C PHE A 75 -0.94 12.13 12.65
N GLN A 76 -0.96 12.92 11.57
CA GLN A 76 -1.85 12.68 10.43
C GLN A 76 -1.54 11.34 9.74
N ALA A 77 -0.26 11.05 9.48
CA ALA A 77 0.15 9.79 8.86
C ALA A 77 -0.26 8.58 9.70
N SER A 78 -0.04 8.64 11.02
CA SER A 78 -0.48 7.59 11.95
C SER A 78 -2.01 7.44 11.96
N SER A 79 -2.75 8.56 11.96
CA SER A 79 -4.21 8.55 11.97
C SER A 79 -4.79 7.92 10.70
N ILE A 80 -4.20 8.20 9.53
CA ILE A 80 -4.61 7.59 8.26
C ILE A 80 -4.33 6.09 8.28
N ALA A 81 -3.12 5.68 8.71
CA ALA A 81 -2.76 4.27 8.77
C ALA A 81 -3.68 3.47 9.71
N GLN A 82 -4.06 4.04 10.86
CA GLN A 82 -4.97 3.41 11.81
C GLN A 82 -6.36 3.12 11.22
N LYS A 83 -6.87 3.95 10.29
CA LYS A 83 -8.13 3.68 9.59
C LYS A 83 -8.11 2.36 8.80
N TYR A 84 -6.92 1.91 8.42
CA TYR A 84 -6.69 0.65 7.70
C TYR A 84 -6.11 -0.45 8.60
N ASN A 85 -6.24 -0.32 9.93
CA ASN A 85 -5.68 -1.25 10.92
C ASN A 85 -4.14 -1.39 10.83
N CYS A 86 -3.47 -0.39 10.25
CA CYS A 86 -2.02 -0.33 10.20
C CYS A 86 -1.50 0.56 11.34
N ASN A 87 -0.70 -0.03 12.23
CA ASN A 87 -0.03 0.72 13.29
C ASN A 87 1.38 1.13 12.83
N LEU A 88 1.63 2.43 12.75
CA LEU A 88 2.96 2.98 12.47
C LEU A 88 3.74 3.09 13.77
N ARG A 89 4.97 2.55 13.76
CA ARG A 89 5.88 2.64 14.90
C ARG A 89 6.90 3.75 14.64
N ARG A 90 7.00 4.70 15.56
CA ARG A 90 8.05 5.73 15.52
C ARG A 90 9.41 5.09 15.80
N LEU A 91 10.42 5.48 15.03
CA LEU A 91 11.80 5.02 15.17
C LEU A 91 12.56 5.92 16.15
N ASP A 92 12.14 5.88 17.41
CA ASP A 92 12.76 6.70 18.47
C ASP A 92 14.22 6.27 18.68
N PHE A 93 15.13 7.26 18.72
CA PHE A 93 16.58 7.08 18.82
C PHE A 93 17.21 6.31 17.64
N GLN A 94 16.46 6.07 16.57
CA GLN A 94 16.93 5.42 15.35
C GLN A 94 16.66 6.28 14.11
N GLN A 95 16.61 7.61 14.27
CA GLN A 95 16.23 8.53 13.20
C GLN A 95 17.24 8.54 12.06
N GLU A 96 18.55 8.49 12.38
CA GLU A 96 19.61 8.41 11.38
C GLU A 96 19.52 7.10 10.58
N GLN A 97 19.34 5.97 11.27
CA GLN A 97 19.18 4.66 10.65
C GLN A 97 17.92 4.61 9.78
N GLY A 98 16.82 5.19 10.26
CA GLY A 98 15.58 5.33 9.52
C GLY A 98 15.77 6.15 8.25
N LEU A 99 16.42 7.31 8.34
CA LEU A 99 16.73 8.16 7.19
C LEU A 99 17.59 7.43 6.17
N MET A 100 18.71 6.85 6.60
CA MET A 100 19.61 6.09 5.73
C MET A 100 18.90 4.94 5.01
N SER A 101 17.96 4.28 5.69
CA SER A 101 17.17 3.19 5.12
C SER A 101 16.10 3.64 4.13
N CYS A 102 15.68 4.91 4.19
CA CYS A 102 14.76 5.52 3.22
C CYS A 102 15.47 5.96 1.94
N LEU A 103 16.80 6.15 1.98
CA LEU A 103 17.56 6.57 0.81
C LEU A 103 17.73 5.40 -0.18
N PRO A 104 17.77 5.65 -1.50
CA PRO A 104 17.96 4.62 -2.52
C PRO A 104 19.43 4.16 -2.62
N LEU A 105 20.07 3.91 -1.47
CA LEU A 105 21.47 3.51 -1.34
C LEU A 105 21.62 1.98 -1.20
N ALA A 106 20.55 1.22 -1.42
CA ALA A 106 20.49 -0.22 -1.28
C ALA A 106 20.94 -0.73 0.11
N GLN A 107 20.73 0.08 1.15
CA GLN A 107 21.07 -0.24 2.53
C GLN A 107 19.84 -0.09 3.42
N ASN A 108 19.51 -1.12 4.18
CA ASN A 108 18.45 -1.09 5.19
C ASN A 108 19.09 -1.37 6.56
N LEU A 109 19.01 -0.38 7.45
CA LEU A 109 19.54 -0.42 8.82
C LEU A 109 18.44 -0.69 9.86
N ILE A 110 17.20 -0.88 9.41
CA ILE A 110 16.05 -1.16 10.27
C ILE A 110 15.74 -2.65 10.22
N GLU A 111 15.83 -3.31 11.38
CA GLU A 111 15.63 -4.76 11.51
C GLU A 111 14.15 -5.18 11.56
N ILE A 112 13.21 -4.22 11.50
CA ILE A 112 11.78 -4.51 11.49
C ILE A 112 11.40 -5.02 10.10
N GLN A 113 11.11 -6.31 10.01
CA GLN A 113 10.74 -6.96 8.76
C GLN A 113 9.32 -7.53 8.82
N ARG A 114 8.61 -7.47 7.70
CA ARG A 114 7.33 -8.13 7.48
C ARG A 114 7.41 -9.05 6.28
N SER A 115 6.80 -10.22 6.45
CA SER A 115 6.68 -11.22 5.40
C SER A 115 5.46 -10.91 4.53
N MET A 116 5.66 -10.76 3.23
CA MET A 116 4.58 -10.56 2.26
C MET A 116 4.78 -11.43 1.03
N THR A 117 3.70 -11.70 0.31
CA THR A 117 3.79 -12.43 -0.96
C THR A 117 4.26 -11.51 -2.09
N THR A 118 4.59 -12.11 -3.23
CA THR A 118 5.04 -11.38 -4.43
C THR A 118 4.01 -10.36 -4.88
N SER A 119 2.75 -10.77 -4.96
CA SER A 119 1.64 -9.92 -5.41
C SER A 119 1.43 -8.73 -4.48
N SER A 120 1.47 -8.94 -3.16
CA SER A 120 1.35 -7.84 -2.20
C SER A 120 2.55 -6.90 -2.22
N THR A 121 3.75 -7.43 -2.45
CA THR A 121 4.98 -6.61 -2.54
C THR A 121 4.99 -5.74 -3.81
N ALA A 122 4.46 -6.25 -4.92
CA ALA A 122 4.40 -5.54 -6.19
C ALA A 122 3.59 -4.23 -6.13
N ILE A 123 2.64 -4.12 -5.21
CA ILE A 123 1.84 -2.90 -4.99
C ILE A 123 2.72 -1.71 -4.60
N PHE A 124 3.86 -1.96 -3.93
CA PHE A 124 4.77 -0.89 -3.51
C PHE A 124 5.69 -0.38 -4.63
N VAL A 125 5.64 -0.97 -5.83
CA VAL A 125 6.44 -0.50 -6.96
C VAL A 125 5.80 0.77 -7.53
N PRO A 126 6.45 1.94 -7.40
CA PRO A 126 5.83 3.24 -7.70
C PRO A 126 5.66 3.50 -9.21
N PHE A 127 6.13 2.59 -10.07
CA PHE A 127 6.12 2.73 -11.52
C PHE A 127 4.91 2.08 -12.20
N THR A 128 3.96 1.56 -11.43
CA THR A 128 2.76 0.92 -11.98
C THR A 128 1.78 1.94 -12.58
N THR A 129 1.84 3.19 -12.12
CA THR A 129 0.99 4.29 -12.61
C THR A 129 1.83 5.40 -13.24
N GLN A 130 1.52 5.77 -14.48
CA GLN A 130 2.08 6.96 -15.11
C GLN A 130 1.31 8.19 -14.61
N GLU A 131 2.04 9.15 -14.04
CA GLU A 131 1.48 10.43 -13.64
C GLU A 131 1.79 11.51 -14.67
N LEU A 132 0.80 12.36 -14.93
CA LEU A 132 0.93 13.49 -15.84
C LEU A 132 0.67 14.79 -15.05
N PHE A 133 1.70 15.25 -14.36
CA PHE A 133 1.66 16.43 -13.50
C PHE A 133 2.80 17.39 -13.84
N GLN A 134 2.43 18.58 -14.30
CA GLN A 134 3.33 19.69 -14.59
C GLN A 134 3.12 20.80 -13.56
N THR A 135 4.22 21.30 -12.98
CA THR A 135 4.23 22.38 -11.96
C THR A 135 4.28 23.78 -12.57
N GLY A 136 4.30 23.90 -13.90
CA GLY A 136 4.38 25.19 -14.58
C GLY A 136 3.13 26.04 -14.36
N LYS A 137 3.29 27.38 -14.36
CA LYS A 137 2.18 28.34 -14.18
C LYS A 137 1.06 28.18 -15.21
N GLU A 138 1.37 27.66 -16.40
CA GLU A 138 0.42 27.43 -17.49
C GLU A 138 -0.20 26.01 -17.47
N ALA A 139 0.12 25.18 -16.47
CA ALA A 139 -0.47 23.86 -16.35
C ALA A 139 -1.94 23.96 -15.93
N LEU A 140 -2.82 23.34 -16.73
CA LEU A 140 -4.26 23.35 -16.50
C LEU A 140 -4.71 22.05 -15.84
N TYR A 141 -5.73 22.14 -15.01
CA TYR A 141 -6.35 20.97 -14.40
C TYR A 141 -7.20 20.20 -15.41
N TYR A 142 -6.92 18.92 -15.62
CA TYR A 142 -7.65 18.04 -16.55
C TYR A 142 -8.56 17.02 -15.87
N GLY A 143 -8.42 16.82 -14.56
CA GLY A 143 -9.16 15.81 -13.82
C GLY A 143 -8.27 15.03 -12.85
N LEU A 144 -8.75 13.87 -12.43
CA LEU A 144 -8.00 12.93 -11.61
C LEU A 144 -7.59 11.73 -12.47
N ASN A 145 -6.39 11.22 -12.20
CA ASN A 145 -5.95 9.93 -12.71
C ASN A 145 -6.87 8.84 -12.15
N ALA A 146 -7.50 8.05 -13.02
CA ALA A 146 -8.48 7.05 -12.60
C ALA A 146 -7.89 5.91 -11.75
N LEU A 147 -6.57 5.69 -11.83
CA LEU A 147 -5.89 4.63 -11.08
C LEU A 147 -5.35 5.14 -9.75
N SER A 148 -4.66 6.28 -9.74
CA SER A 148 -4.01 6.82 -8.55
C SER A 148 -4.81 7.87 -7.79
N ASN A 149 -5.86 8.41 -8.40
CA ASN A 149 -6.61 9.60 -7.94
C ASN A 149 -5.75 10.86 -7.77
N ASN A 150 -4.54 10.89 -8.32
CA ASN A 150 -3.71 12.09 -8.36
C ASN A 150 -4.25 13.10 -9.38
N LEU A 151 -3.95 14.38 -9.18
CA LEU A 151 -4.33 15.44 -10.12
C LEU A 151 -3.61 15.26 -11.47
N ILE A 152 -4.34 15.47 -12.56
CA ILE A 152 -3.77 15.63 -13.89
C ILE A 152 -3.64 17.15 -14.14
N MET A 153 -2.40 17.63 -14.17
CA MET A 153 -2.07 19.05 -14.38
C MET A 153 -1.14 19.18 -15.59
N VAL A 154 -1.59 19.84 -16.66
CA VAL A 154 -0.89 19.79 -17.95
C VAL A 154 -1.00 21.10 -18.73
N ASP A 155 0.15 21.58 -19.20
CA ASP A 155 0.28 22.52 -20.30
C ASP A 155 0.49 21.72 -21.59
N ARG A 156 -0.60 21.54 -22.35
CA ARG A 156 -0.61 20.70 -23.56
C ARG A 156 0.33 21.23 -24.64
N LYS A 157 0.66 22.52 -24.64
CA LYS A 157 1.59 23.14 -25.61
C LYS A 157 3.02 22.62 -25.48
N LYS A 158 3.40 22.14 -24.30
CA LYS A 158 4.73 21.59 -24.00
C LYS A 158 4.83 20.08 -24.20
N LEU A 159 3.73 19.41 -24.53
CA LEU A 159 3.77 18.00 -24.88
C LEU A 159 4.32 17.82 -26.30
N LYS A 160 4.87 16.62 -26.56
CA LYS A 160 5.38 16.26 -27.89
C LYS A 160 4.34 16.42 -29.00
N ASN A 161 3.07 16.25 -28.67
CA ASN A 161 1.94 16.55 -29.55
C ASN A 161 0.93 17.41 -28.78
N PRO A 162 0.68 18.66 -29.21
CA PRO A 162 -0.24 19.56 -28.53
C PRO A 162 -1.72 19.33 -28.91
N ASN A 163 -2.03 18.38 -29.79
CA ASN A 163 -3.42 18.11 -30.18
C ASN A 163 -4.20 17.43 -29.05
N GLY A 164 -5.51 17.70 -28.99
CA GLY A 164 -6.40 17.19 -27.95
C GLY A 164 -7.79 16.92 -28.51
N LEU A 165 -8.43 15.85 -28.04
CA LEU A 165 -9.75 15.42 -28.48
C LEU A 165 -10.68 15.30 -27.27
N ILE A 166 -11.85 15.95 -27.33
CA ILE A 166 -12.86 15.91 -26.27
C ILE A 166 -14.10 15.19 -26.81
N LEU A 167 -14.40 14.02 -26.25
CA LEU A 167 -15.56 13.19 -26.60
C LEU A 167 -16.56 13.15 -25.44
N GLY A 168 -17.83 12.87 -25.74
CA GLY A 168 -18.90 12.78 -24.73
C GLY A 168 -20.30 12.92 -25.32
N THR A 169 -21.32 12.57 -24.55
CA THR A 169 -22.74 12.65 -24.94
C THR A 169 -23.32 14.05 -24.77
N PRO A 170 -24.41 14.44 -25.46
CA PRO A 170 -25.05 15.74 -25.27
C PRO A 170 -25.31 16.04 -23.79
N GLY A 171 -24.96 17.25 -23.32
CA GLY A 171 -25.06 17.64 -21.91
C GLY A 171 -23.85 17.31 -21.02
N SER A 172 -22.87 16.52 -21.49
CA SER A 172 -21.72 16.07 -20.67
C SER A 172 -20.63 17.12 -20.40
N GLY A 173 -20.85 18.40 -20.73
CA GLY A 173 -19.87 19.47 -20.52
C GLY A 173 -18.71 19.56 -21.53
N LYS A 174 -18.80 18.89 -22.70
CA LYS A 174 -17.77 18.98 -23.77
C LYS A 174 -17.43 20.42 -24.17
N SER A 175 -18.44 21.20 -24.54
CA SER A 175 -18.24 22.59 -25.00
C SER A 175 -17.72 23.49 -23.89
N PHE A 176 -18.08 23.22 -22.64
CA PHE A 176 -17.55 23.95 -21.49
C PHE A 176 -16.05 23.66 -21.31
N SER A 177 -15.66 22.39 -21.34
CA SER A 177 -14.25 21.97 -21.22
C SER A 177 -13.41 22.53 -22.37
N ALA A 178 -13.92 22.48 -23.60
CA ALA A 178 -13.25 23.07 -24.77
C ALA A 178 -13.08 24.59 -24.66
N LYS A 179 -14.12 25.31 -24.21
CA LYS A 179 -14.04 26.77 -24.00
C LYS A 179 -13.05 27.14 -22.90
N ARG A 180 -13.05 26.37 -21.80
CA ARG A 180 -12.09 26.56 -20.69
C ARG A 180 -10.66 26.37 -21.16
N GLU A 181 -10.42 25.35 -21.98
CA GLU A 181 -9.12 25.10 -22.60
C GLU A 181 -8.69 26.28 -23.49
N ILE A 182 -9.59 26.78 -24.35
CA ILE A 182 -9.28 27.93 -25.22
C ILE A 182 -8.94 29.18 -24.40
N ALA A 183 -9.69 29.48 -23.34
CA ALA A 183 -9.48 30.67 -22.54
C ALA A 183 -8.17 30.65 -21.72
N ASN A 184 -7.66 29.46 -21.41
CA ASN A 184 -6.52 29.31 -20.51
C ASN A 184 -5.23 28.87 -21.23
N ALA A 185 -5.32 28.32 -22.44
CA ALA A 185 -4.15 27.90 -23.23
C ALA A 185 -3.57 29.04 -24.08
N PHE A 186 -4.37 30.07 -24.39
CA PHE A 186 -3.99 31.23 -25.22
C PHE A 186 -3.85 32.51 -24.40
#